data_AF-A0A1S8SKL9-F1
#
_entry.id   AF-A0A1S8SKL9-F1
#
_cell.length_a   1.000
_cell.length_b   1.000
_cell.length_c   1.000
_cell.angle_alpha   90.00
_cell.angle_beta   90.00
_cell.angle_gamma   90.00
#
_symmetry.space_group_name_H-M   'P 1'
#
loop_
_entity.id
_entity.type
_entity.pdbx_description
1 polymer ?
#
loop_
_entity_poly.entity_id
_entity_poly.type
_entity_poly.pdbx_seq_one_letter_code
_entity_poly.pdbx_strand_id
1 'polypeptide(L)'
;MKFILCNICYNKHKNWKSIERVNNMKETINRIRKFRNDRDWSQFHTPANLSKAISIEAGELLEEFLWDEENYNKEHVLEELADVMVYCIHMADSLGVDLEKIINSKMDKNEEKYPVEKAKGNSKKYTEL
;
A
#
# COMPACT_ATOMS: atom_id res chain seq x y z
N MET A 1 -7.13 18.52 8.86
CA MET A 1 -7.99 17.36 9.15
C MET A 1 -7.12 16.19 9.63
N LYS A 2 -6.36 16.40 10.72
CA LYS A 2 -5.78 15.33 11.56
C LYS A 2 -6.82 15.08 12.66
N PHE A 3 -7.87 14.34 12.35
CA PHE A 3 -8.91 13.99 13.32
C PHE A 3 -9.23 12.51 13.19
N ILE A 4 -8.33 11.72 13.78
CA ILE A 4 -8.46 10.46 14.53
C ILE A 4 -7.01 9.91 14.53
N LEU A 5 -6.09 10.64 15.17
CA LEU A 5 -4.84 10.05 15.61
C LEU A 5 -5.18 9.33 16.92
N CYS A 6 -5.42 8.02 16.82
CA CYS A 6 -5.37 7.15 17.97
C CYS A 6 -3.99 7.33 18.61
N ASN A 7 -3.94 7.70 19.89
CA ASN A 7 -2.72 7.94 20.70
C ASN A 7 -1.88 6.66 20.93
N ILE A 8 -1.61 5.87 19.88
CA ILE A 8 -0.78 4.65 19.94
C ILE A 8 0.55 4.83 19.17
N CYS A 9 0.83 6.00 18.60
CA CYS A 9 2.10 6.26 17.89
C CYS A 9 3.29 6.66 18.79
N TYR A 10 3.33 6.24 20.06
CA TYR A 10 4.49 6.47 20.93
C TYR A 10 4.93 5.20 21.67
N ASN A 11 5.40 4.22 20.90
CA ASN A 11 6.33 3.16 21.36
C ASN A 11 6.94 2.44 20.15
N LYS A 12 7.71 3.16 19.33
CA LYS A 12 8.46 2.62 18.19
C LYS A 12 9.80 2.03 18.64
N HIS A 13 9.78 0.87 19.30
CA HIS A 13 10.97 0.02 19.48
C HIS A 13 10.57 -1.46 19.54
N LYS A 14 9.94 -1.97 18.49
CA LYS A 14 9.84 -3.42 18.29
C LYS A 14 10.70 -3.81 17.10
N ASN A 15 11.81 -4.46 17.43
CA ASN A 15 12.76 -5.03 16.47
C ASN A 15 12.02 -6.02 15.55
N TRP A 16 11.86 -5.65 14.28
CA TRP A 16 11.16 -6.42 13.24
C TRP A 16 11.72 -7.85 13.09
N LYS A 17 12.99 -8.08 13.48
CA LYS A 17 13.70 -9.36 13.39
C LYS A 17 13.14 -10.50 14.26
N SER A 18 12.10 -10.25 15.06
CA SER A 18 11.56 -11.22 16.03
C SER A 18 10.15 -11.76 15.72
N ILE A 19 9.54 -11.40 14.59
CA ILE A 19 8.19 -11.84 14.24
C ILE A 19 8.24 -12.84 13.08
N GLU A 20 8.57 -14.11 13.37
CA GLU A 20 8.26 -15.20 12.44
C GLU A 20 6.76 -15.49 12.51
N ARG A 21 6.00 -14.84 11.62
CA ARG A 21 4.66 -15.27 11.25
C ARG A 21 4.60 -15.34 9.74
N VAL A 22 4.89 -16.51 9.18
CA VAL A 22 4.72 -16.76 7.75
C VAL A 22 3.25 -17.07 7.50
N ASN A 23 2.52 -16.05 7.10
CA ASN A 23 1.11 -16.16 6.71
C ASN A 23 1.01 -15.88 5.21
N ASN A 24 0.14 -16.61 4.51
CA ASN A 24 -0.14 -16.30 3.10
C ASN A 24 -0.86 -14.94 2.98
N MET A 25 -0.90 -14.35 1.78
CA MET A 25 -1.51 -13.03 1.56
C MET A 25 -2.97 -12.97 2.01
N LYS A 26 -3.73 -14.06 1.82
CA LYS A 26 -5.13 -14.14 2.23
C LYS A 26 -5.29 -14.00 3.75
N GLU A 27 -4.43 -14.63 4.53
CA GLU A 27 -4.40 -14.48 5.99
C GLU A 27 -4.04 -13.05 6.43
N THR A 28 -3.09 -12.41 5.74
CA THR A 28 -2.73 -11.01 5.98
C THR A 28 -3.91 -10.06 5.70
N ILE A 29 -4.60 -10.24 4.58
CA ILE A 29 -5.81 -9.47 4.24
C ILE A 29 -6.91 -9.70 5.29
N ASN A 30 -7.10 -10.94 5.74
CA ASN A 30 -8.09 -11.23 6.79
C ASN A 30 -7.72 -10.59 8.13
N ARG A 31 -6.42 -10.51 8.48
CA ARG A 31 -5.96 -9.78 9.67
C ARG A 31 -6.26 -8.29 9.56
N ILE A 32 -6.03 -7.68 8.40
CA ILE A 32 -6.36 -6.26 8.11
C ILE A 32 -7.85 -6.02 8.27
N ARG A 33 -8.68 -6.86 7.64
CA ARG A 33 -10.15 -6.79 7.76
C ARG A 33 -10.62 -6.95 9.19
N LYS A 34 -10.04 -7.90 9.93
CA LYS A 34 -10.33 -8.12 11.35
C LYS A 34 -9.99 -6.87 12.16
N PHE A 35 -8.81 -6.29 11.97
CA PHE A 35 -8.40 -5.08 12.68
C PHE A 35 -9.37 -3.91 12.49
N ARG A 36 -9.81 -3.68 11.24
CA ARG A 36 -10.84 -2.68 10.90
C ARG A 36 -12.17 -2.98 11.59
N ASN A 37 -12.65 -4.22 11.44
CA ASN A 37 -13.98 -4.61 11.93
C ASN A 37 -14.06 -4.63 13.45
N ASP A 38 -13.00 -5.07 14.15
CA ASP A 38 -12.92 -5.07 15.62
C ASP A 38 -13.07 -3.65 16.22
N ARG A 39 -12.82 -2.61 15.41
CA ARG A 39 -12.95 -1.20 15.79
C ARG A 39 -14.18 -0.52 15.20
N ASP A 40 -15.01 -1.27 14.48
CA ASP A 40 -16.16 -0.75 13.74
C ASP A 40 -15.79 0.37 12.75
N TRP A 41 -14.58 0.33 12.19
CA TRP A 41 -14.07 1.39 11.32
C TRP A 41 -14.56 1.29 9.87
N SER A 42 -15.22 0.20 9.50
CA SER A 42 -15.79 0.04 8.15
C SER A 42 -16.73 1.19 7.76
N GLN A 43 -17.42 1.81 8.72
CA GLN A 43 -18.30 2.96 8.48
C GLN A 43 -17.57 4.21 7.94
N PHE A 44 -16.28 4.37 8.24
CA PHE A 44 -15.48 5.52 7.79
C PHE A 44 -14.77 5.26 6.45
N HIS A 45 -14.70 4.00 6.04
CA HIS A 45 -13.95 3.52 4.86
C HIS A 45 -14.75 3.70 3.56
N THR A 46 -15.25 4.93 3.31
CA THR A 46 -15.85 5.29 2.03
C THR A 46 -14.77 5.40 0.94
N PRO A 47 -15.09 5.19 -0.35
CA PRO A 47 -14.08 5.32 -1.42
C PRO A 47 -13.40 6.69 -1.44
N ALA A 48 -14.14 7.77 -1.15
CA ALA A 48 -13.59 9.12 -1.10
C ALA A 48 -12.65 9.36 0.10
N ASN A 49 -12.86 8.67 1.22
CA ASN A 49 -11.95 8.77 2.37
C ASN A 49 -10.70 7.92 2.16
N LEU A 50 -10.88 6.72 1.60
CA LEU A 50 -9.78 5.81 1.32
C LEU A 50 -8.84 6.35 0.24
N SER A 51 -9.37 7.04 -0.79
CA SER A 51 -8.52 7.66 -1.82
C SER A 51 -7.63 8.76 -1.22
N LYS A 52 -8.16 9.54 -0.27
CA LYS A 52 -7.38 10.53 0.47
C LYS A 52 -6.33 9.87 1.34
N ALA A 53 -6.68 8.80 2.06
CA ALA A 53 -5.73 8.05 2.88
C ALA A 53 -4.57 7.51 2.04
N ILE A 54 -4.86 6.85 0.91
CA ILE A 54 -3.83 6.38 -0.03
C ILE A 54 -2.91 7.52 -0.48
N SER A 55 -3.49 8.68 -0.81
CA SER A 55 -2.73 9.86 -1.23
C SER A 55 -1.84 10.42 -0.13
N ILE A 56 -2.28 10.35 1.13
CA ILE A 56 -1.51 10.83 2.29
C ILE A 56 -0.34 9.88 2.54
N GLU A 57 -0.58 8.58 2.66
CA GLU A 57 0.51 7.62 2.96
C GLU A 57 1.51 7.50 1.81
N ALA A 58 1.07 7.69 0.56
CA ALA A 58 1.99 7.79 -0.57
C ALA A 58 2.89 9.03 -0.48
N GLY A 59 2.39 10.12 0.13
CA GLY A 59 3.17 11.31 0.45
C GLY A 59 4.15 11.07 1.60
N GLU A 60 3.75 10.36 2.65
CA GLU A 60 4.64 9.98 3.76
C GLU A 60 5.76 9.06 3.25
N LEU A 61 5.44 8.10 2.37
CA LEU A 61 6.44 7.28 1.67
C LEU A 61 7.41 8.12 0.81
N LEU A 62 6.92 9.18 0.16
CA LEU A 62 7.77 10.07 -0.62
C LEU A 62 8.69 10.92 0.29
N GLU A 63 8.21 11.31 1.47
CA GLU A 63 8.96 12.14 2.43
C GLU A 63 10.24 11.45 2.90
N GLU A 64 10.24 10.11 3.01
CA GLU A 64 11.43 9.32 3.38
C GLU A 64 12.61 9.49 2.39
N PHE A 65 12.36 9.98 1.18
CA PHE A 65 13.38 10.24 0.16
C PHE A 65 13.60 11.73 -0.12
N LEU A 66 12.93 12.65 0.60
CA LEU A 66 12.92 14.08 0.27
C LEU A 66 14.29 14.75 0.41
N TRP A 67 15.09 14.34 1.40
CA TRP A 67 16.36 14.98 1.75
C TRP A 67 17.60 14.15 1.42
N ASP A 68 17.45 12.83 1.27
CA ASP A 68 18.54 11.91 0.96
C ASP A 68 17.98 10.65 0.29
N GLU A 69 18.38 10.40 -0.96
CA GLU A 69 17.97 9.23 -1.73
C GLU A 69 18.84 7.99 -1.47
N GLU A 70 20.00 8.15 -0.85
CA GLU A 70 20.98 7.08 -0.61
C GLU A 70 20.95 6.57 0.85
N ASN A 71 20.76 7.46 1.83
CA ASN A 71 20.78 7.14 3.26
C ASN A 71 19.39 7.23 3.94
N TYR A 72 18.33 6.84 3.24
CA TYR A 72 16.97 6.79 3.78
C TYR A 72 16.80 5.76 4.91
N ASN A 73 15.82 5.98 5.80
CA ASN A 73 15.48 5.01 6.83
C ASN A 73 14.61 3.89 6.25
N LYS A 74 15.25 2.75 5.93
CA LYS A 74 14.55 1.58 5.38
C LYS A 74 13.39 1.09 6.25
N GLU A 75 13.46 1.20 7.58
CA GLU A 75 12.37 0.74 8.43
C GLU A 75 11.11 1.59 8.22
N HIS A 76 11.27 2.91 8.16
CA HIS A 76 10.15 3.82 7.88
C HIS A 76 9.60 3.65 6.47
N VAL A 77 10.46 3.52 5.46
CA VAL A 77 10.01 3.22 4.08
C VAL A 77 9.12 1.98 4.03
N LEU A 78 9.47 0.94 4.80
CA LEU A 78 8.66 -0.29 4.87
C LEU A 78 7.34 -0.08 5.63
N GLU A 79 7.31 0.78 6.66
CA GLU A 79 6.08 1.17 7.36
C GLU A 79 5.13 1.90 6.41
N GLU A 80 5.60 2.96 5.74
CA GLU A 80 4.76 3.79 4.86
C GLU A 80 4.29 3.02 3.61
N LEU A 81 5.16 2.18 3.04
CA LEU A 81 4.76 1.28 1.95
C LEU A 81 3.66 0.31 2.40
N ALA A 82 3.75 -0.23 3.62
CA ALA A 82 2.72 -1.12 4.14
C ALA A 82 1.40 -0.38 4.33
N ASP A 83 1.42 0.86 4.81
CA ASP A 83 0.22 1.67 5.01
C ASP A 83 -0.48 2.00 3.68
N VAL A 84 0.27 2.36 2.63
CA VAL A 84 -0.28 2.49 1.26
C VAL A 84 -0.99 1.21 0.82
N MET A 85 -0.36 0.05 1.03
CA MET A 85 -0.95 -1.25 0.65
C MET A 85 -2.21 -1.59 1.46
N VAL A 86 -2.21 -1.33 2.77
CA VAL A 86 -3.37 -1.55 3.64
C VAL A 86 -4.58 -0.74 3.19
N TYR A 87 -4.39 0.54 2.86
CA TYR A 87 -5.50 1.35 2.35
C TYR A 87 -5.95 0.95 0.94
N CYS A 88 -5.05 0.47 0.09
CA CYS A 88 -5.43 -0.13 -1.20
C CYS A 88 -6.32 -1.38 -1.02
N ILE A 89 -6.01 -2.24 -0.04
CA ILE A 89 -6.85 -3.40 0.30
C ILE A 89 -8.22 -2.94 0.80
N HIS A 90 -8.27 -1.94 1.67
CA HIS A 90 -9.54 -1.37 2.12
C HIS A 90 -10.34 -0.71 1.00
N MET A 91 -9.68 -0.10 0.01
CA MET A 91 -10.33 0.45 -1.18
C MET A 91 -11.00 -0.66 -2.00
N ALA A 92 -10.31 -1.77 -2.23
CA ALA A 92 -10.89 -2.91 -2.94
C ALA A 92 -12.13 -3.46 -2.21
N ASP A 93 -12.06 -3.61 -0.88
CA ASP A 93 -13.20 -3.99 -0.05
C ASP A 93 -14.37 -3.00 -0.18
N SER A 94 -14.09 -1.69 -0.13
CA SER A 94 -15.09 -0.61 -0.20
C SER A 94 -15.79 -0.55 -1.55
N LEU A 95 -15.07 -0.86 -2.63
CA LEU A 95 -15.60 -0.95 -3.99
C LEU A 95 -16.26 -2.30 -4.30
N GLY A 96 -16.17 -3.29 -3.40
CA GLY A 96 -16.71 -4.62 -3.61
C GLY A 96 -16.01 -5.41 -4.73
N VAL A 97 -14.73 -5.15 -4.96
CA VAL A 97 -13.94 -5.79 -6.02
C VAL A 97 -12.90 -6.74 -5.45
N ASP A 98 -12.57 -7.77 -6.22
CA ASP A 98 -11.48 -8.69 -5.88
C ASP A 98 -10.13 -8.08 -6.24
N LEU A 99 -9.27 -7.89 -5.23
CA LEU A 99 -7.97 -7.23 -5.35
C LEU A 99 -7.06 -7.95 -6.35
N GLU A 100 -6.99 -9.28 -6.29
CA GLU A 100 -6.12 -10.07 -7.17
C GLU A 100 -6.61 -9.96 -8.62
N LYS A 101 -7.92 -10.01 -8.87
CA LYS A 101 -8.47 -9.87 -10.22
C LYS A 101 -8.19 -8.50 -10.83
N ILE A 102 -8.36 -7.41 -10.07
CA ILE A 102 -8.11 -6.06 -10.62
C ILE A 102 -6.62 -5.83 -10.90
N ILE A 103 -5.72 -6.39 -10.08
CA ILE A 103 -4.27 -6.30 -10.29
C ILE A 103 -3.88 -7.12 -11.52
N ASN A 104 -4.27 -8.38 -11.62
CA ASN A 104 -3.93 -9.23 -12.76
C ASN A 104 -4.49 -8.66 -14.07
N SER A 105 -5.75 -8.20 -14.09
CA SER A 105 -6.32 -7.53 -15.27
C SER A 105 -5.55 -6.28 -15.69
N LYS A 106 -4.94 -5.57 -14.73
CA LYS A 106 -4.08 -4.42 -15.03
C LYS A 106 -2.70 -4.88 -15.54
N MET A 107 -2.16 -5.97 -15.01
CA MET A 107 -0.89 -6.56 -15.44
C MET A 107 -0.97 -7.10 -16.87
N ASP A 108 -2.02 -7.84 -17.23
CA ASP A 108 -2.23 -8.33 -18.60
C ASP A 108 -2.16 -7.17 -19.61
N LYS A 109 -2.86 -6.06 -19.32
CA LYS A 109 -2.84 -4.85 -20.13
C LYS A 109 -1.46 -4.19 -20.17
N ASN A 110 -0.69 -4.26 -19.09
CA ASN A 110 0.65 -3.69 -19.04
C ASN A 110 1.64 -4.54 -19.86
N GLU A 111 1.51 -5.87 -19.83
CA GLU A 111 2.34 -6.79 -20.60
C GLU A 111 2.10 -6.63 -22.10
N GLU A 112 0.84 -6.50 -22.52
CA GLU A 112 0.48 -6.17 -23.91
C GLU A 112 1.05 -4.81 -24.35
N LYS A 113 1.03 -3.83 -23.44
CA LYS A 113 1.43 -2.44 -23.69
C LYS A 113 2.95 -2.25 -23.68
N TYR A 114 3.69 -3.09 -22.95
CA TYR A 114 5.15 -3.04 -22.82
C TYR A 114 5.78 -4.42 -23.13
N PRO A 115 5.78 -4.87 -24.41
CA PRO A 115 6.40 -6.13 -24.78
C PRO A 115 7.89 -6.13 -24.45
N VAL A 116 8.41 -7.26 -23.94
CA VAL A 116 9.80 -7.42 -23.48
C VAL A 116 10.81 -6.96 -24.54
N GLU A 117 10.61 -7.35 -25.80
CA GLU A 117 11.53 -7.03 -26.90
C GLU A 117 11.68 -5.52 -27.17
N LYS A 118 10.70 -4.71 -26.77
CA LYS A 118 10.72 -3.25 -26.95
C LYS A 118 11.04 -2.48 -25.67
N ALA A 119 10.60 -3.00 -24.53
CA ALA A 119 10.66 -2.30 -23.25
C ALA A 119 11.85 -2.68 -22.36
N LYS A 120 12.56 -3.78 -22.64
CA LYS A 120 13.66 -4.25 -21.77
C LYS A 120 14.78 -3.20 -21.66
N GLY A 121 15.03 -2.74 -20.43
CA GLY A 121 16.05 -1.70 -20.15
C GLY A 121 15.65 -0.29 -20.61
N ASN A 122 14.40 -0.08 -21.01
CA ASN A 122 13.91 1.18 -21.55
C ASN A 122 12.68 1.66 -20.78
N SER A 123 12.78 2.83 -20.13
CA SER A 123 11.70 3.45 -19.35
C SER A 123 10.79 4.38 -20.17
N LYS A 124 11.03 4.49 -21.48
CA LYS A 124 10.17 5.30 -22.36
C LYS A 124 8.72 4.81 -22.30
N LYS A 125 7.82 5.77 -22.44
CA LYS A 125 6.40 5.47 -22.54
C LYS A 125 6.16 4.59 -23.76
N TYR A 126 5.23 3.63 -23.68
CA TYR A 126 4.86 2.73 -24.79
C TYR A 126 4.57 3.41 -26.14
N THR A 127 4.20 4.69 -26.13
CA THR A 127 4.01 5.50 -27.35
C THR A 127 5.32 5.88 -28.04
N GLU A 128 6.46 5.61 -27.39
CA GLU A 128 7.82 6.01 -27.75
C GLU A 128 8.79 4.80 -27.71
N LEU A 129 8.24 3.57 -27.64
CA LEU A 129 8.99 2.30 -27.66
C LEU A 129 9.23 1.76 -29.07
#